data_AF-A0A0Q2US54-F1
#
_entry.id   AF-A0A0Q2US54-F1
#
_cell.length_a   1.000
_cell.length_b   1.000
_cell.length_c   1.000
_cell.angle_alpha   90.00
_cell.angle_beta   90.00
_cell.angle_gamma   90.00
#
_symmetry.space_group_name_H-M   'P 1'
#
loop_
_entity.id
_entity.type
_entity.pdbx_description
1 polymer ?
#
loop_
_entity_poly.entity_id
_entity_poly.type
_entity_poly.pdbx_seq_one_letter_code
_entity_poly.pdbx_strand_id
1 'polypeptide(L)'
;MGYLSETLMKEYGDLTVRDVYSTKLGDTDVEIIEVSKDGKKFIAMFQSRKVKENLFRWSLIITSARHTRTLKGMDPLDGITLALKSSIDAMIAGMEE
;
A
#
# COMPACT_ATOMS: atom_id res chain seq x y z
N MET A 1 7.64 1.80 11.29
CA MET A 1 6.52 1.82 10.34
C MET A 1 6.81 0.75 9.29
N GLY A 2 5.81 0.31 8.53
CA GLY A 2 6.04 -0.70 7.49
C GLY A 2 6.47 -0.08 6.16
N TYR A 3 6.73 -0.92 5.17
CA TYR A 3 7.22 -0.48 3.85
C TYR A 3 6.21 0.41 3.11
N LEU A 4 4.91 0.09 3.18
CA LEU A 4 3.87 0.84 2.50
C LEU A 4 3.71 2.23 3.14
N SER A 5 3.61 2.31 4.47
CA SER A 5 3.48 3.57 5.19
C SER A 5 4.67 4.51 4.98
N GLU A 6 5.90 3.99 5.05
CA GLU A 6 7.11 4.77 4.78
C GLU A 6 7.16 5.29 3.34
N THR A 7 6.76 4.46 2.38
CA THR A 7 6.67 4.85 0.97
C THR A 7 5.68 6.00 0.80
N LEU A 8 4.51 5.93 1.43
CA LEU A 8 3.49 6.97 1.29
C LEU A 8 3.88 8.28 1.96
N MET A 9 4.43 8.24 3.18
CA MET A 9 4.86 9.45 3.88
C MET A 9 5.99 10.18 3.14
N LYS A 10 6.89 9.44 2.49
CA LYS A 10 7.99 10.02 1.72
C LYS A 10 7.51 10.71 0.44
N GLU A 11 6.49 10.16 -0.19
CA GLU A 11 6.05 10.58 -1.53
C GLU A 11 4.91 11.59 -1.49
N TYR A 12 4.06 11.52 -0.46
CA TYR A 12 2.86 12.34 -0.34
C TYR A 12 2.86 13.05 1.02
N GLY A 13 3.46 14.24 1.07
CA GLY A 13 3.62 15.02 2.30
C GLY A 13 2.31 15.56 2.89
N ASP A 14 1.22 15.55 2.14
CA ASP A 14 -0.11 16.00 2.53
C ASP A 14 -1.04 14.87 2.99
N LEU A 15 -0.62 13.60 2.86
CA LEU A 15 -1.41 12.46 3.32
C LEU A 15 -1.24 12.22 4.81
N THR A 16 -2.35 12.07 5.52
CA THR A 16 -2.32 11.51 6.87
C THR A 16 -2.35 10.00 6.78
N VAL A 17 -1.23 9.36 7.09
CA VAL A 17 -1.07 7.90 7.10
C VAL A 17 -1.02 7.40 8.53
N ARG A 18 -1.90 6.46 8.87
CA ARG A 18 -1.96 5.81 10.18
C ARG A 18 -1.75 4.31 10.04
N ASP A 19 -0.74 3.78 10.72
CA ASP A 19 -0.57 2.34 10.88
C ASP A 19 -1.72 1.77 11.71
N VAL A 20 -2.48 0.86 11.12
CA VAL A 20 -3.59 0.16 11.79
C VAL A 20 -3.10 -1.17 12.36
N TYR A 21 -2.33 -1.91 11.57
CA TYR A 21 -1.82 -3.21 11.96
C TYR A 21 -0.59 -3.58 11.13
N SER A 22 0.48 -4.02 11.78
CA SER A 22 1.67 -4.54 11.10
C SER A 22 2.14 -5.79 11.82
N THR A 23 2.30 -6.88 11.07
CA THR A 23 2.73 -8.17 11.63
C THR A 23 3.45 -9.01 10.60
N LYS A 24 3.99 -10.14 11.07
CA LYS A 24 4.55 -11.18 10.22
C LYS A 24 3.78 -12.49 10.42
N LEU A 25 3.21 -13.02 9.34
CA LEU A 25 2.51 -14.30 9.30
C LEU A 25 3.39 -15.33 8.58
N GLY A 26 4.13 -16.13 9.36
CA GLY A 26 5.18 -17.01 8.82
C GLY A 26 6.28 -16.17 8.16
N ASP A 27 6.46 -16.35 6.85
CA ASP A 27 7.41 -15.58 6.04
C ASP A 27 6.77 -14.38 5.30
N THR A 28 5.51 -14.08 5.59
CA THR A 28 4.77 -13.00 4.94
C THR A 28 4.64 -11.79 5.85
N ASP A 29 5.21 -10.67 5.45
CA ASP A 29 4.99 -9.38 6.08
C ASP A 29 3.62 -8.85 5.65
N VAL A 30 2.83 -8.42 6.62
CA VAL A 30 1.48 -7.87 6.42
C VAL A 30 1.42 -6.50 7.09
N GLU A 31 0.97 -5.51 6.34
CA GLU A 31 0.81 -4.14 6.78
C GLU A 31 -0.57 -3.64 6.36
N ILE A 32 -1.29 -3.05 7.29
CA ILE A 32 -2.59 -2.41 7.09
C ILE A 32 -2.49 -0.98 7.57
N ILE A 33 -2.82 -0.05 6.69
CA ILE A 33 -2.80 1.39 6.96
C ILE A 33 -4.16 2.01 6.64
N GLU A 34 -4.50 3.06 7.38
CA GLU A 34 -5.55 4.01 7.01
C GLU A 34 -4.87 5.24 6.42
N VAL A 35 -5.35 5.69 5.26
CA VAL A 35 -4.90 6.91 4.60
C VAL A 35 -6.07 7.87 4.54
N SER A 36 -5.84 9.11 4.94
CA SER A 36 -6.83 10.19 4.93
C SER A 36 -6.30 11.42 4.19
N LYS A 37 -7.14 12.02 3.35
CA LYS A 37 -6.91 13.31 2.68
C LYS A 37 -8.25 14.05 2.53
N ASP A 38 -8.30 15.32 2.92
CA ASP A 38 -9.47 16.19 2.74
C ASP A 38 -10.81 15.59 3.21
N GLY A 39 -10.80 14.90 4.35
CA GLY A 39 -11.98 14.23 4.92
C GLY A 39 -12.39 12.91 4.23
N LYS A 40 -11.72 12.53 3.14
CA LYS A 40 -11.89 11.25 2.46
C LYS A 40 -10.87 10.24 2.98
N LYS A 41 -11.26 8.97 3.06
CA LYS A 41 -10.43 7.89 3.63
C LYS A 41 -10.43 6.63 2.79
N PHE A 42 -9.33 5.90 2.86
CA PHE A 42 -9.23 4.51 2.39
C PHE A 42 -8.35 3.69 3.32
N ILE A 43 -8.52 2.37 3.26
CA ILE A 43 -7.67 1.39 3.93
C ILE A 43 -6.84 0.69 2.86
N ALA A 44 -5.56 0.52 3.11
CA ALA A 44 -4.69 -0.30 2.26
C ALA A 44 -4.06 -1.42 3.09
N MET A 45 -4.16 -2.65 2.58
CA MET A 45 -3.42 -3.80 3.08
C MET A 45 -2.36 -4.20 2.07
N PHE A 46 -1.10 -4.12 2.46
CA PHE A 46 0.02 -4.63 1.70
C PHE A 46 0.54 -5.92 2.34
N GLN A 47 0.81 -6.90 1.49
CA GLN A 47 1.39 -8.17 1.90
C GLN A 47 2.60 -8.43 1.01
N SER A 48 3.70 -8.87 1.60
CA SER A 48 4.88 -9.25 0.83
C SER A 48 5.63 -10.41 1.47
N ARG A 49 6.30 -11.20 0.64
CA ARG A 49 7.25 -12.22 1.09
C ARG A 49 8.42 -12.30 0.13
N LYS A 50 9.62 -12.46 0.69
CA LYS A 50 10.82 -12.68 -0.12
C LYS A 50 10.77 -14.06 -0.76
N VAL A 51 11.00 -14.13 -2.07
CA VAL A 51 11.04 -15.41 -2.82
C VAL A 51 12.48 -15.83 -3.05
N LYS A 52 13.33 -14.89 -3.46
CA LYS A 52 14.78 -15.06 -3.61
C LYS A 52 15.46 -13.69 -3.51
N GLU A 53 16.76 -13.64 -3.75
CA GLU A 53 17.50 -12.38 -3.76
C GLU A 53 16.84 -11.36 -4.70
N ASN A 54 16.53 -10.19 -4.13
CA ASN A 54 15.86 -9.06 -4.80
C ASN A 54 14.55 -9.38 -5.54
N LEU A 55 13.79 -10.40 -5.11
CA LEU A 55 12.48 -10.72 -5.69
C LEU A 55 11.45 -11.03 -4.60
N PHE A 56 10.33 -10.32 -4.64
CA PHE A 56 9.27 -10.43 -3.66
C PHE A 56 7.96 -10.79 -4.35
N ARG A 57 7.21 -11.71 -3.76
CA ARG A 57 5.80 -11.91 -4.12
C ARG A 57 4.97 -11.01 -3.22
N TRP A 58 4.08 -10.24 -3.81
CA TRP A 58 3.35 -9.21 -3.09
C TRP A 58 1.90 -9.11 -3.55
N SER A 59 1.06 -8.53 -2.69
CA SER A 59 -0.29 -8.11 -3.03
C SER A 59 -0.68 -6.86 -2.28
N LEU A 60 -1.51 -6.05 -2.91
CA LEU A 60 -2.07 -4.83 -2.37
C LEU A 60 -3.58 -4.87 -2.52
N ILE A 61 -4.30 -4.68 -1.42
CA ILE A 61 -5.73 -4.43 -1.41
C ILE A 61 -5.92 -3.00 -0.95
N ILE A 62 -6.55 -2.16 -1.77
CA ILE A 62 -6.95 -0.80 -1.40
C ILE A 62 -8.46 -0.72 -1.45
N THR A 63 -9.08 -0.26 -0.37
CA THR A 63 -10.54 -0.16 -0.27
C THR A 63 -10.96 1.18 0.30
N SER A 64 -11.95 1.80 -0.34
CA SER A 64 -12.69 2.96 0.13
C SER A 64 -14.17 2.61 0.21
N ALA A 65 -15.00 3.54 0.69
CA ALA A 65 -16.45 3.33 0.80
C ALA A 65 -17.14 2.98 -0.54
N ARG A 66 -16.53 3.34 -1.69
CA ARG A 66 -17.13 3.17 -3.02
C ARG A 66 -16.34 2.25 -3.94
N HIS A 67 -15.06 2.02 -3.68
CA HIS A 67 -14.18 1.30 -4.60
C HIS A 67 -13.23 0.38 -3.86
N THR A 68 -13.03 -0.83 -4.39
CA THR A 68 -11.98 -1.74 -3.92
C THR A 68 -11.15 -2.19 -5.10
N ARG A 69 -9.83 -2.12 -4.96
CA ARG A 69 -8.87 -2.59 -5.95
C ARG A 69 -7.95 -3.61 -5.30
N THR A 70 -7.65 -4.68 -6.04
CA THR A 70 -6.69 -5.70 -5.63
C THR A 70 -5.64 -5.85 -6.72
N LEU A 71 -4.38 -5.83 -6.31
CA LEU A 71 -3.21 -6.03 -7.16
C LEU A 71 -2.33 -7.09 -6.54
N LYS A 72 -1.60 -7.79 -7.39
CA LYS A 72 -0.61 -8.78 -6.98
C LYS A 72 0.47 -8.86 -8.03
N GLY A 73 1.68 -9.14 -7.59
CA GLY A 73 2.83 -9.21 -8.47
C GLY A 73 3.96 -10.03 -7.87
N MET A 74 5.03 -10.11 -8.65
CA MET A 74 6.28 -10.71 -8.23
C MET A 74 7.42 -9.93 -8.86
N ASP A 75 7.96 -8.99 -8.10
CA ASP A 75 8.82 -7.93 -8.61
C ASP A 75 9.97 -7.65 -7.63
N PRO A 76 11.07 -7.04 -8.10
CA PRO A 76 12.02 -6.36 -7.23
C PRO A 76 11.38 -5.18 -6.50
N LEU A 77 12.01 -4.70 -5.42
CA LEU A 77 11.47 -3.60 -4.60
C LEU A 77 11.12 -2.34 -5.41
N ASP A 78 11.94 -1.99 -6.40
CA ASP A 78 11.68 -0.82 -7.25
C ASP A 78 10.39 -0.99 -8.08
N GLY A 79 10.14 -2.20 -8.59
CA GLY A 79 8.92 -2.52 -9.32
C GLY A 79 7.68 -2.48 -8.43
N ILE A 80 7.80 -2.96 -7.19
CA ILE A 80 6.74 -2.85 -6.18
C ILE A 80 6.45 -1.38 -5.88
N THR A 81 7.49 -0.58 -5.65
CA THR A 81 7.37 0.85 -5.37
C THR A 81 6.57 1.56 -6.46
N LEU A 82 6.92 1.30 -7.72
CA LEU A 82 6.23 1.89 -8.87
C LEU A 82 4.75 1.47 -8.95
N ALA A 83 4.47 0.18 -8.73
CA ALA A 83 3.12 -0.35 -8.77
C ALA A 83 2.26 0.20 -7.61
N LEU A 84 2.84 0.34 -6.41
CA LEU A 84 2.18 0.94 -5.25
C LEU A 84 1.79 2.40 -5.55
N LYS A 85 2.75 3.22 -6.00
CA LYS A 85 2.53 4.63 -6.35
C LYS A 85 1.38 4.80 -7.35
N SER A 86 1.48 4.14 -8.50
CA SER A 86 0.45 4.21 -9.55
C SER A 86 -0.94 3.81 -9.04
N SER A 87 -1.02 2.88 -8.10
CA SER A 87 -2.29 2.39 -7.57
C SER A 87 -2.89 3.32 -6.54
N ILE A 88 -2.05 3.95 -5.72
CA ILE A 88 -2.45 4.93 -4.72
C ILE A 88 -2.85 6.23 -5.41
N ASP A 89 -2.10 6.69 -6.41
CA ASP A 89 -2.45 7.85 -7.24
C ASP A 89 -3.84 7.70 -7.85
N ALA A 90 -4.13 6.53 -8.44
CA ALA A 90 -5.45 6.26 -9.02
C ALA A 90 -6.57 6.28 -7.96
N MET A 91 -6.29 5.83 -6.74
CA MET A 91 -7.26 5.85 -5.65
C MET A 91 -7.47 7.27 -5.10
N ILE A 92 -6.41 8.07 -4.97
CA ILE A 92 -6.49 9.48 -4.55
C ILE A 92 -7.23 10.31 -5.60
N ALA A 93 -6.91 10.13 -6.89
CA ALA A 93 -7.62 10.81 -7.97
C ALA A 93 -9.11 10.46 -7.98
N GLY A 94 -9.45 9.17 -7.82
CA GLY A 94 -10.85 8.73 -7.70
C GLY A 94 -11.51 9.13 -6.38
N MET A 95 -10.76 9.67 -5.42
CA MET A 95 -11.35 10.32 -4.25
C MET A 95 -11.77 11.74 -4.57
N GLU A 96 -11.13 12.51 -5.46
CA GLU A 96 -11.45 13.93 -5.69
C GLU A 96 -12.82 14.15 -6.35
N GLU A 97 -13.32 13.18 -7.12
CA GLU A 97 -14.67 13.16 -7.72
C GLU A 97 -15.82 12.93 -6.69
#